data_AF-A0ABD6YUB8-F1
#
_entry.id   AF-A0ABD6YUB8-F1
#
_cell.length_a   1.000
_cell.length_b   1.000
_cell.length_c   1.000
_cell.angle_alpha   90.00
_cell.angle_beta   90.00
_cell.angle_gamma   90.00
#
_symmetry.space_group_name_H-M   'P 1'
#
loop_
_entity.id
_entity.type
_entity.pdbx_description
1 polymer ?
#
loop_
_entity_poly.entity_id
_entity_poly.type
_entity_poly.pdbx_seq_one_letter_code
_entity_poly.pdbx_strand_id
1 'polypeptide(L)'
;MDIPHKRITKQNEEIVSITNFDVLTNVSEKYERAVVLPIDSGIKYRILIYDSSDNHLVNDVEAVSGTSPQILVDAGKSYKWYAISVNDMAVVPSVSGGVVKREDIVNKDVLYASSHGTITPEFGNNNLAIVFNHNTAQFVLQLDTRGLFGRINDTSAVEIGVNQGVNFTSIIQTGDLNLFTGEYSNLQTVPEIKALNMTNAVNAQGDSGATKTAIFYTVNKSIIAASNLKVRLNKLDITLDDSTVRSFTPYTVIPYANVGITPLYGGKYTINARMIESGVKVNGLLWGRSNLYYADNVTHTDKYRFHPNNEYTIASVINLSINGIINLQLNGQSFKVTNEYWNWMSATPTGLSSDNVDPCSKVYPQGVWRMPTNSEFTTLNNNPTLGFDTNTPLLLGGARLSSTWELDSGQQINTVYPINSQKLFISFFGRRSSDGTQIVDSPGSIASILLASGEAYYWTSTKNGSSVFYHNRIYNSLIGTLVGPDPPTMVPGNTGQGRNIRCVRK
;
A
#
# COMPACT_ATOMS: atom_id res chain seq x y z
N MET A 1 -20.11 -9.67 -24.68
CA MET A 1 -21.24 -10.00 -23.78
C MET A 1 -20.70 -9.82 -22.38
N ASP A 2 -21.15 -8.76 -21.72
CA ASP A 2 -20.46 -8.13 -20.59
C ASP A 2 -20.39 -9.01 -19.33
N ILE A 3 -19.18 -9.06 -18.77
CA ILE A 3 -18.83 -9.74 -17.52
C ILE A 3 -19.16 -8.79 -16.36
N PRO A 4 -20.03 -9.16 -15.39
CA PRO A 4 -20.28 -8.30 -14.25
C PRO A 4 -19.15 -8.46 -13.23
N HIS A 5 -18.28 -7.46 -13.14
CA HIS A 5 -17.36 -7.31 -12.02
C HIS A 5 -18.12 -6.87 -10.76
N LYS A 6 -18.23 -7.75 -9.77
CA LYS A 6 -18.70 -7.37 -8.43
C LYS A 6 -17.58 -6.59 -7.73
N ARG A 7 -17.61 -5.27 -7.89
CA ARG A 7 -16.64 -4.33 -7.34
C ARG A 7 -17.08 -3.91 -5.94
N ILE A 8 -16.38 -4.39 -4.90
CA ILE A 8 -16.46 -3.76 -3.58
C ILE A 8 -15.61 -2.50 -3.64
N THR A 9 -16.24 -1.36 -3.95
CA THR A 9 -15.60 -0.04 -3.86
C THR A 9 -15.94 0.55 -2.51
N LYS A 10 -14.98 0.58 -1.59
CA LYS A 10 -15.03 1.51 -0.46
C LYS A 10 -14.58 2.87 -1.01
N GLN A 11 -15.45 3.88 -1.00
CA GLN A 11 -14.97 5.26 -1.11
C GLN A 11 -14.17 5.59 0.15
N ASN A 12 -13.11 6.37 -0.03
CA ASN A 12 -12.10 6.70 0.96
C ASN A 12 -12.69 7.06 2.33
N GLU A 13 -12.58 6.15 3.29
CA GLU A 13 -12.76 6.44 4.71
C GLU A 13 -11.73 5.65 5.53
N GLU A 14 -10.82 6.41 6.14
CA GLU A 14 -9.79 5.94 7.04
C GLU A 14 -10.35 5.86 8.47
N ILE A 15 -9.95 4.81 9.19
CA ILE A 15 -10.43 4.47 10.53
C ILE A 15 -9.68 5.33 11.55
N VAL A 16 -10.40 6.27 12.18
CA VAL A 16 -10.03 6.89 13.46
C VAL A 16 -11.33 6.98 14.29
N SER A 17 -11.44 6.17 15.33
CA SER A 17 -12.44 6.22 16.43
C SER A 17 -13.88 6.74 16.13
N ILE A 18 -14.83 5.79 16.07
CA ILE A 18 -16.29 5.80 16.39
C ILE A 18 -17.01 7.16 16.58
N THR A 19 -17.94 7.52 15.68
CA THR A 19 -19.41 7.59 15.90
C THR A 19 -20.14 8.02 14.61
N ASN A 20 -21.21 7.28 14.26
CA ASN A 20 -22.24 7.50 13.23
C ASN A 20 -21.92 7.14 11.75
N PHE A 21 -22.70 6.19 11.22
CA PHE A 21 -22.73 5.80 9.80
C PHE A 21 -24.18 5.72 9.31
N ASP A 22 -24.51 6.49 8.26
CA ASP A 22 -25.68 6.25 7.43
C ASP A 22 -25.38 5.12 6.44
N VAL A 23 -26.26 4.12 6.41
CA VAL A 23 -26.12 2.90 5.61
C VAL A 23 -27.08 2.96 4.42
N LEU A 24 -26.55 2.92 3.20
CA LEU A 24 -27.34 2.55 2.01
C LEU A 24 -27.00 1.10 1.62
N THR A 25 -27.87 0.18 2.03
CA THR A 25 -27.86 -1.22 1.64
C THR A 25 -28.55 -1.41 0.29
N ASN A 26 -27.90 -2.11 -0.64
CA ASN A 26 -28.61 -2.85 -1.70
C ASN A 26 -27.87 -4.17 -1.94
N VAL A 27 -28.46 -5.28 -1.46
CA VAL A 27 -28.05 -6.65 -1.79
C VAL A 27 -29.14 -7.23 -2.68
N SER A 28 -28.82 -7.50 -3.95
CA SER A 28 -29.61 -8.43 -4.77
C SER A 28 -28.82 -9.73 -4.91
N GLU A 29 -29.41 -10.84 -4.48
CA GLU A 29 -28.92 -12.18 -4.82
C GLU A 29 -29.36 -12.52 -6.25
N LYS A 30 -28.39 -12.82 -7.11
CA LYS A 30 -28.65 -13.43 -8.41
C LYS A 30 -27.83 -14.70 -8.47
N TYR A 31 -28.51 -15.84 -8.57
CA TYR A 31 -27.88 -17.13 -8.81
C TYR A 31 -27.39 -17.17 -10.27
N GLU A 32 -26.08 -17.06 -10.48
CA GLU A 32 -25.47 -17.32 -11.80
C GLU A 32 -25.23 -18.82 -11.95
N ARG A 33 -25.56 -19.37 -13.14
CA ARG A 33 -25.28 -20.77 -13.49
C ARG A 33 -23.77 -21.01 -13.49
N ALA A 34 -23.33 -22.16 -12.98
CA ALA A 34 -21.94 -22.57 -13.06
C ALA A 34 -21.47 -22.64 -14.52
N VAL A 35 -20.44 -21.87 -14.86
CA VAL A 35 -19.75 -21.96 -16.15
C VAL A 35 -18.62 -22.98 -15.99
N VAL A 36 -18.69 -24.08 -16.72
CA VAL A 36 -17.58 -25.04 -16.80
C VAL A 36 -16.58 -24.50 -17.81
N LEU A 37 -15.38 -24.16 -17.34
CA LEU A 37 -14.26 -23.76 -18.19
C LEU A 37 -13.29 -24.95 -18.33
N PRO A 38 -12.70 -25.16 -19.52
CA PRO A 38 -11.59 -26.09 -19.67
C PRO A 38 -10.46 -25.72 -18.70
N ILE A 39 -9.88 -26.71 -18.04
CA ILE A 39 -8.64 -26.52 -17.29
C ILE A 39 -7.50 -26.21 -18.28
N ASP A 40 -6.60 -25.29 -17.91
CA ASP A 40 -5.50 -24.91 -18.77
C ASP A 40 -4.64 -26.12 -19.15
N SER A 41 -4.14 -26.12 -20.39
CA SER A 41 -3.27 -27.20 -20.89
C SER A 41 -1.97 -27.26 -20.08
N GLY A 42 -1.51 -28.47 -19.75
CA GLY A 42 -0.28 -28.68 -18.99
C GLY A 42 -0.45 -28.68 -17.46
N ILE A 43 -1.62 -28.32 -16.92
CA ILE A 43 -1.91 -28.51 -15.49
C ILE A 43 -1.88 -30.01 -15.17
N LYS A 44 -1.17 -30.37 -14.11
CA LYS A 44 -1.06 -31.77 -13.69
C LYS A 44 -2.13 -32.13 -12.66
N TYR A 45 -2.55 -33.38 -12.67
CA TYR A 45 -3.53 -33.93 -11.75
C TYR A 45 -3.28 -35.43 -11.53
N ARG A 46 -3.84 -36.00 -10.47
CA ARG A 46 -3.77 -37.43 -10.17
C ARG A 46 -5.14 -38.06 -10.28
N ILE A 47 -5.24 -39.23 -10.89
CA ILE A 47 -6.46 -40.04 -11.00
C ILE A 47 -6.22 -41.36 -10.27
N LEU A 48 -7.13 -41.71 -9.38
CA LEU A 48 -7.14 -42.98 -8.68
C LEU A 48 -8.41 -43.75 -9.03
N ILE A 49 -8.26 -45.02 -9.39
CA ILE A 49 -9.38 -45.92 -9.70
C ILE A 49 -9.37 -47.05 -8.68
N TYR A 50 -10.52 -47.28 -8.05
CA TYR A 50 -10.73 -48.32 -7.05
C TYR A 50 -11.74 -49.33 -7.56
N ASP A 51 -11.51 -50.61 -7.29
CA ASP A 51 -12.54 -51.64 -7.49
C ASP A 51 -13.69 -51.37 -6.51
N SER A 52 -14.91 -51.34 -7.02
CA SER A 52 -16.08 -50.99 -6.21
C SER A 52 -16.52 -52.10 -5.25
N SER A 53 -16.03 -53.34 -5.43
CA SER A 53 -16.42 -54.50 -4.64
C SER A 53 -15.66 -54.59 -3.31
N ASP A 54 -14.36 -54.27 -3.31
CA ASP A 54 -13.48 -54.38 -2.13
C ASP A 54 -12.73 -53.07 -1.78
N ASN A 55 -12.95 -51.99 -2.55
CA ASN A 55 -12.23 -50.71 -2.46
C ASN A 55 -10.70 -50.86 -2.56
N HIS A 56 -10.21 -51.88 -3.28
CA HIS A 56 -8.80 -51.98 -3.60
C HIS A 56 -8.40 -50.97 -4.67
N LEU A 57 -7.23 -50.34 -4.53
CA LEU A 57 -6.68 -49.41 -5.50
C LEU A 57 -6.17 -50.17 -6.73
N VAL A 58 -6.75 -49.90 -7.89
CA VAL A 58 -6.44 -50.57 -9.17
C VAL A 58 -5.45 -49.74 -9.99
N ASN A 59 -5.66 -48.44 -10.07
CA ASN A 59 -4.78 -47.51 -10.78
C ASN A 59 -4.52 -46.26 -9.96
N ASP A 60 -3.29 -45.75 -10.01
CA ASP A 60 -2.88 -44.46 -9.48
C ASP A 60 -1.99 -43.77 -10.52
N VAL A 61 -2.55 -42.77 -11.20
CA VAL A 61 -2.00 -42.21 -12.44
C VAL A 61 -1.82 -40.72 -12.29
N GLU A 62 -0.59 -40.24 -12.51
CA GLU A 62 -0.34 -38.83 -12.78
C GLU A 62 -0.69 -38.51 -14.24
N ALA A 63 -1.55 -37.54 -14.43
CA ALA A 63 -2.05 -37.11 -15.72
C ALA A 63 -1.78 -35.62 -15.94
N VAL A 64 -1.81 -35.22 -17.21
CA VAL A 64 -1.57 -33.85 -17.64
C VAL A 64 -2.77 -33.38 -18.47
N SER A 65 -3.30 -32.21 -18.16
CA SER A 65 -4.37 -31.59 -18.92
C SER A 65 -3.94 -31.43 -20.39
N GLY A 66 -4.82 -31.82 -21.31
CA GLY A 66 -4.55 -31.80 -22.75
C GLY A 66 -3.90 -33.07 -23.30
N THR A 67 -3.59 -34.07 -22.46
CA THR A 67 -3.08 -35.37 -22.91
C THR A 67 -3.97 -36.53 -22.43
N SER A 68 -3.92 -37.66 -23.15
CA SER A 68 -4.62 -38.87 -22.75
C SER A 68 -3.73 -39.72 -21.83
N PRO A 69 -4.15 -40.04 -20.59
CA PRO A 69 -3.32 -40.77 -19.64
C PRO A 69 -3.23 -42.29 -19.88
N GLN A 70 -3.94 -42.85 -20.88
CA GLN A 70 -3.91 -44.27 -21.26
C GLN A 70 -4.10 -45.25 -20.08
N ILE A 71 -5.20 -45.10 -19.35
CA ILE A 71 -5.51 -45.93 -18.16
C ILE A 71 -6.19 -47.23 -18.59
N LEU A 72 -5.68 -48.37 -18.10
CA LEU A 72 -6.22 -49.70 -18.39
C LEU A 72 -7.00 -50.27 -17.20
N VAL A 73 -8.18 -50.81 -17.47
CA VAL A 73 -9.09 -51.46 -16.50
C VAL A 73 -9.79 -52.63 -17.17
N ASP A 74 -10.27 -53.60 -16.40
CA ASP A 74 -10.98 -54.76 -16.94
C ASP A 74 -12.41 -54.37 -17.36
N ALA A 75 -12.80 -54.76 -18.56
CA ALA A 75 -14.16 -54.55 -19.05
C ALA A 75 -15.19 -55.33 -18.22
N GLY A 76 -16.36 -54.74 -18.00
CA GLY A 76 -17.47 -55.36 -17.26
C GLY A 76 -17.33 -55.35 -15.73
N LYS A 77 -16.17 -54.94 -15.18
CA LYS A 77 -16.02 -54.69 -13.73
C LYS A 77 -16.53 -53.31 -13.35
N SER A 78 -16.91 -53.15 -12.08
CA SER A 78 -17.43 -51.89 -11.55
C SER A 78 -16.36 -51.17 -10.73
N TYR A 79 -16.15 -49.88 -11.00
CA TYR A 79 -15.09 -49.07 -10.38
C TYR A 79 -15.63 -47.76 -9.80
N LYS A 80 -14.93 -47.21 -8.81
CA LYS A 80 -15.05 -45.81 -8.38
C LYS A 80 -13.77 -45.07 -8.76
N TRP A 81 -13.87 -43.77 -8.98
CA TRP A 81 -12.69 -42.96 -9.30
C TRP A 81 -12.68 -41.63 -8.55
N TYR A 82 -11.47 -41.14 -8.31
CA TYR A 82 -11.20 -39.87 -7.65
C TYR A 82 -10.11 -39.15 -8.44
N ALA A 83 -10.24 -37.83 -8.56
CA ALA A 83 -9.23 -37.01 -9.20
C ALA A 83 -8.92 -35.77 -8.35
N ILE A 84 -7.65 -35.40 -8.30
CA ILE A 84 -7.14 -34.29 -7.49
C ILE A 84 -6.08 -33.50 -8.25
N SER A 85 -6.11 -32.18 -8.14
CA SER A 85 -5.06 -31.27 -8.62
C SER A 85 -4.86 -30.14 -7.62
N VAL A 86 -3.69 -29.48 -7.69
CA VAL A 86 -3.42 -28.20 -7.00
C VAL A 86 -3.36 -27.03 -7.99
N ASN A 87 -3.92 -27.23 -9.18
CA ASN A 87 -3.96 -26.27 -10.29
C ASN A 87 -2.57 -25.72 -10.64
N ASP A 88 -1.60 -26.63 -10.79
CA ASP A 88 -0.18 -26.33 -10.97
C ASP A 88 0.39 -27.18 -12.11
N MET A 89 1.32 -26.63 -12.89
CA MET A 89 1.97 -27.35 -14.00
C MET A 89 3.16 -28.19 -13.55
N ALA A 90 3.71 -27.93 -12.36
CA ALA A 90 4.89 -28.62 -11.84
C ALA A 90 4.52 -29.68 -10.81
N VAL A 91 3.57 -29.38 -9.93
CA VAL A 91 3.25 -30.17 -8.73
C VAL A 91 2.02 -31.05 -8.92
N VAL A 92 2.11 -32.30 -8.45
CA VAL A 92 0.97 -33.22 -8.29
C VAL A 92 0.95 -33.70 -6.84
N PRO A 93 -0.19 -33.64 -6.13
CA PRO A 93 -0.26 -34.12 -4.76
C PRO A 93 -0.04 -35.63 -4.67
N SER A 94 0.64 -36.07 -3.62
CA SER A 94 0.76 -37.49 -3.31
C SER A 94 -0.49 -37.99 -2.57
N VAL A 95 -0.79 -39.28 -2.72
CA VAL A 95 -1.92 -39.92 -2.06
C VAL A 95 -1.44 -41.17 -1.36
N SER A 96 -1.77 -41.31 -0.07
CA SER A 96 -1.49 -42.52 0.70
C SER A 96 -2.74 -42.92 1.47
N GLY A 97 -3.21 -44.14 1.27
CA GLY A 97 -4.42 -44.65 1.94
C GLY A 97 -5.69 -43.82 1.67
N GLY A 98 -5.79 -43.19 0.49
CA GLY A 98 -6.90 -42.30 0.14
C GLY A 98 -6.84 -40.91 0.80
N VAL A 99 -5.73 -40.56 1.43
CA VAL A 99 -5.50 -39.25 2.04
C VAL A 99 -4.42 -38.49 1.29
N VAL A 100 -4.72 -37.24 0.95
CA VAL A 100 -3.72 -36.26 0.53
C VAL A 100 -3.29 -35.46 1.75
N LYS A 101 -2.00 -35.45 2.01
CA LYS A 101 -1.44 -34.80 3.18
C LYS A 101 -1.44 -33.28 3.02
N ARG A 102 -1.71 -32.57 4.11
CA ARG A 102 -1.78 -31.11 4.16
C ARG A 102 -0.54 -30.43 3.56
N GLU A 103 0.64 -31.00 3.74
CA GLU A 103 1.91 -30.44 3.28
C GLU A 103 1.96 -30.31 1.74
N ASP A 104 1.26 -31.18 1.02
CA ASP A 104 1.21 -31.17 -0.45
C ASP A 104 0.21 -30.13 -1.00
N ILE A 105 -0.72 -29.67 -0.17
CA ILE A 105 -1.87 -28.84 -0.60
C ILE A 105 -2.02 -27.54 0.21
N VAL A 106 -1.05 -27.21 1.05
CA VAL A 106 -1.06 -25.98 1.85
C VAL A 106 -1.03 -24.74 0.96
N ASN A 107 -2.01 -23.85 1.17
CA ASN A 107 -2.21 -22.63 0.39
C ASN A 107 -2.25 -22.85 -1.14
N LYS A 108 -2.85 -23.95 -1.59
CA LYS A 108 -3.03 -24.27 -3.01
C LYS A 108 -4.50 -24.17 -3.45
N ASP A 109 -4.69 -23.95 -4.75
CA ASP A 109 -5.99 -24.07 -5.38
C ASP A 109 -6.31 -25.56 -5.61
N VAL A 110 -6.88 -26.20 -4.59
CA VAL A 110 -7.17 -27.63 -4.66
C VAL A 110 -8.40 -27.84 -5.53
N LEU A 111 -8.26 -28.64 -6.57
CA LEU A 111 -9.34 -29.05 -7.46
C LEU A 111 -9.68 -30.51 -7.20
N TYR A 112 -10.94 -30.82 -6.92
CA TYR A 112 -11.38 -32.18 -6.60
C TYR A 112 -12.56 -32.61 -7.47
N ALA A 113 -12.53 -33.88 -7.89
CA ALA A 113 -13.62 -34.55 -8.59
C ALA A 113 -13.71 -36.00 -8.16
N SER A 114 -14.91 -36.57 -8.19
CA SER A 114 -15.11 -37.98 -7.91
C SER A 114 -16.30 -38.54 -8.69
N SER A 115 -16.33 -39.86 -8.80
CA SER A 115 -17.46 -40.59 -9.36
C SER A 115 -18.70 -40.42 -8.48
N HIS A 116 -19.83 -39.98 -9.04
CA HIS A 116 -21.11 -39.93 -8.31
C HIS A 116 -21.68 -41.32 -8.00
N GLY A 117 -21.15 -42.38 -8.63
CA GLY A 117 -21.52 -43.78 -8.47
C GLY A 117 -20.47 -44.68 -9.12
N THR A 118 -20.74 -45.97 -9.26
CA THR A 118 -19.81 -46.87 -9.95
C THR A 118 -19.86 -46.67 -11.46
N ILE A 119 -18.70 -46.81 -12.12
CA ILE A 119 -18.58 -46.88 -13.57
C ILE A 119 -18.29 -48.32 -14.01
N THR A 120 -18.81 -48.73 -15.16
CA THR A 120 -18.58 -50.06 -15.74
C THR A 120 -18.05 -49.90 -17.16
N PRO A 121 -16.72 -49.96 -17.37
CA PRO A 121 -16.11 -49.83 -18.68
C PRO A 121 -16.50 -50.98 -19.62
N GLU A 122 -16.71 -50.67 -20.89
CA GLU A 122 -16.90 -51.68 -21.94
C GLU A 122 -15.56 -52.10 -22.54
N PHE A 123 -15.54 -53.20 -23.30
CA PHE A 123 -14.33 -53.59 -24.03
C PHE A 123 -13.97 -52.55 -25.09
N GLY A 124 -12.72 -52.09 -25.07
CA GLY A 124 -12.21 -51.06 -25.99
C GLY A 124 -12.06 -49.68 -25.35
N ASN A 125 -12.17 -48.63 -26.16
CA ASN A 125 -11.92 -47.26 -25.72
C ASN A 125 -13.15 -46.67 -25.01
N ASN A 126 -12.97 -46.27 -23.76
CA ASN A 126 -13.99 -45.62 -22.95
C ASN A 126 -13.58 -44.16 -22.68
N ASN A 127 -14.56 -43.27 -22.54
CA ASN A 127 -14.33 -41.88 -22.19
C ASN A 127 -14.77 -41.61 -20.75
N LEU A 128 -13.87 -41.03 -19.95
CA LEU A 128 -14.19 -40.56 -18.60
C LEU A 128 -14.21 -39.03 -18.57
N ALA A 129 -15.39 -38.45 -18.35
CA ALA A 129 -15.54 -37.02 -18.16
C ALA A 129 -15.19 -36.65 -16.71
N ILE A 130 -14.15 -35.84 -16.52
CA ILE A 130 -13.74 -35.32 -15.22
C ILE A 130 -14.03 -33.82 -15.20
N VAL A 131 -14.92 -33.40 -14.31
CA VAL A 131 -15.23 -31.99 -14.05
C VAL A 131 -14.78 -31.66 -12.63
N PHE A 132 -13.71 -30.88 -12.53
CA PHE A 132 -13.17 -30.43 -11.26
C PHE A 132 -14.01 -29.33 -10.64
N ASN A 133 -14.16 -29.38 -9.32
CA ASN A 133 -14.63 -28.26 -8.51
C ASN A 133 -13.47 -27.73 -7.66
N HIS A 134 -13.40 -26.41 -7.50
CA HIS A 134 -12.52 -25.81 -6.50
C HIS A 134 -12.95 -26.29 -5.10
N ASN A 135 -12.07 -27.00 -4.41
CA ASN A 135 -12.28 -27.56 -3.08
C ASN A 135 -11.66 -26.68 -1.97
N THR A 136 -11.41 -25.41 -2.29
CA THR A 136 -10.98 -24.37 -1.36
C THR A 136 -11.72 -23.07 -1.65
N ALA A 137 -11.79 -22.18 -0.66
CA ALA A 137 -12.17 -20.78 -0.83
C ALA A 137 -10.92 -19.93 -1.11
N GLN A 138 -11.01 -18.97 -2.03
CA GLN A 138 -9.91 -18.06 -2.38
C GLN A 138 -10.12 -16.68 -1.74
N PHE A 139 -9.11 -16.20 -1.01
CA PHE A 139 -9.00 -14.81 -0.59
C PHE A 139 -7.87 -14.12 -1.34
N VAL A 140 -8.18 -13.01 -2.00
CA VAL A 140 -7.22 -12.20 -2.75
C VAL A 140 -7.03 -10.88 -2.03
N LEU A 141 -5.84 -10.68 -1.46
CA LEU A 141 -5.44 -9.42 -0.86
C LEU A 141 -4.65 -8.58 -1.86
N GLN A 142 -5.16 -7.41 -2.21
CA GLN A 142 -4.47 -6.39 -2.99
C GLN A 142 -3.86 -5.38 -2.02
N LEU A 143 -2.54 -5.42 -1.85
CA LEU A 143 -1.78 -4.48 -1.03
C LEU A 143 -1.21 -3.38 -1.93
N ASP A 144 -1.59 -2.13 -1.65
CA ASP A 144 -1.22 -0.94 -2.40
C ASP A 144 -0.53 0.06 -1.47
N THR A 145 0.77 0.28 -1.67
CA THR A 145 1.59 1.22 -0.90
C THR A 145 1.99 2.45 -1.70
N ARG A 146 1.35 2.70 -2.86
CA ARG A 146 1.64 3.88 -3.68
C ARG A 146 1.43 5.19 -2.93
N GLY A 147 0.49 5.22 -1.98
CA GLY A 147 0.24 6.38 -1.12
C GLY A 147 1.29 6.60 -0.03
N LEU A 148 2.23 5.68 0.14
CA LEU A 148 3.43 5.80 0.99
C LEU A 148 4.68 6.16 0.17
N PHE A 149 4.56 6.27 -1.15
CA PHE A 149 5.65 6.61 -2.08
C PHE A 149 6.87 5.69 -1.94
N GLY A 150 6.61 4.38 -1.96
CA GLY A 150 7.67 3.39 -1.93
C GLY A 150 7.20 1.98 -2.28
N ARG A 151 8.18 1.11 -2.53
CA ARG A 151 7.98 -0.29 -2.89
C ARG A 151 7.94 -1.20 -1.66
N ILE A 152 7.12 -2.24 -1.71
CA ILE A 152 7.01 -3.25 -0.66
C ILE A 152 8.28 -4.10 -0.68
N ASN A 153 9.01 -4.14 0.44
CA ASN A 153 10.17 -5.01 0.60
C ASN A 153 9.74 -6.47 0.78
N ASP A 154 10.52 -7.39 0.23
CA ASP A 154 10.27 -8.84 0.25
C ASP A 154 10.26 -9.46 1.67
N THR A 155 10.83 -8.76 2.66
CA THR A 155 10.73 -9.11 4.09
C THR A 155 9.35 -8.85 4.70
N SER A 156 8.49 -8.09 4.01
CA SER A 156 7.13 -7.83 4.49
C SER A 156 6.30 -9.11 4.46
N ALA A 157 5.36 -9.27 5.37
CA ALA A 157 4.42 -10.39 5.34
C ALA A 157 3.00 -9.95 5.68
N VAL A 158 2.03 -10.69 5.16
CA VAL A 158 0.61 -10.43 5.39
C VAL A 158 -0.15 -11.70 5.74
N GLU A 159 -1.19 -11.53 6.53
CA GLU A 159 -2.08 -12.59 6.96
C GLU A 159 -3.52 -12.05 7.06
N ILE A 160 -4.49 -12.93 6.87
CA ILE A 160 -5.92 -12.62 6.99
C ILE A 160 -6.48 -13.36 8.19
N GLY A 161 -7.19 -12.64 9.06
CA GLY A 161 -7.68 -13.20 10.30
C GLY A 161 -8.73 -12.36 10.99
N VAL A 162 -8.92 -12.65 12.26
CA VAL A 162 -9.80 -11.95 13.20
C VAL A 162 -9.02 -11.59 14.46
N ASN A 163 -9.62 -10.78 15.33
CA ASN A 163 -9.00 -10.29 16.58
C ASN A 163 -7.74 -9.43 16.33
N GLN A 164 -7.02 -9.05 17.40
CA GLN A 164 -5.90 -8.11 17.34
C GLN A 164 -4.72 -8.55 18.21
N GLY A 165 -3.53 -8.03 17.90
CA GLY A 165 -2.31 -8.24 18.68
C GLY A 165 -1.95 -9.71 18.83
N VAL A 166 -1.63 -10.12 20.06
CA VAL A 166 -1.28 -11.51 20.41
C VAL A 166 -2.45 -12.49 20.28
N ASN A 167 -3.69 -11.99 20.28
CA ASN A 167 -4.91 -12.81 20.15
C ASN A 167 -5.38 -12.94 18.70
N PHE A 168 -4.62 -12.39 17.74
CA PHE A 168 -4.94 -12.52 16.32
C PHE A 168 -5.02 -14.00 15.95
N THR A 169 -6.12 -14.37 15.29
CA THR A 169 -6.36 -15.75 14.85
C THR A 169 -6.53 -15.75 13.34
N SER A 170 -5.67 -16.51 12.65
CA SER A 170 -5.79 -16.71 11.22
C SER A 170 -7.12 -17.36 10.87
N ILE A 171 -7.77 -16.88 9.81
CA ILE A 171 -8.90 -17.58 9.21
C ILE A 171 -8.46 -18.51 8.09
N ILE A 172 -7.20 -18.42 7.66
CA ILE A 172 -6.67 -19.22 6.56
C ILE A 172 -6.12 -20.52 7.13
N GLN A 173 -6.88 -21.59 6.95
CA GLN A 173 -6.50 -22.95 7.36
C GLN A 173 -6.56 -23.93 6.19
N THR A 174 -5.77 -25.00 6.29
CA THR A 174 -5.77 -26.18 5.42
C THR A 174 -5.70 -27.45 6.27
N GLY A 175 -5.89 -28.63 5.70
CA GLY A 175 -5.85 -29.91 6.43
C GLY A 175 -5.54 -31.09 5.52
N ASP A 176 -5.61 -32.29 6.09
CA ASP A 176 -5.52 -33.55 5.34
C ASP A 176 -6.85 -33.77 4.61
N LEU A 177 -6.80 -33.98 3.29
CA LEU A 177 -7.98 -34.23 2.46
C LEU A 177 -8.23 -35.73 2.34
N ASN A 178 -9.42 -36.19 2.73
CA ASN A 178 -9.87 -37.54 2.47
C ASN A 178 -10.53 -37.60 1.08
N LEU A 179 -9.92 -38.32 0.15
CA LEU A 179 -10.43 -38.42 -1.22
C LEU A 179 -11.75 -39.17 -1.32
N PHE A 180 -12.10 -40.04 -0.37
CA PHE A 180 -13.35 -40.79 -0.44
C PHE A 180 -14.57 -39.94 -0.05
N THR A 181 -14.35 -38.90 0.75
CA THR A 181 -15.42 -38.01 1.24
C THR A 181 -15.33 -36.59 0.68
N GLY A 182 -14.17 -36.18 0.18
CA GLY A 182 -13.89 -34.80 -0.23
C GLY A 182 -13.70 -33.82 0.94
N GLU A 183 -13.72 -34.32 2.19
CA GLU A 183 -13.66 -33.50 3.40
C GLU A 183 -12.25 -33.39 3.98
N TYR A 184 -11.99 -32.27 4.65
CA TYR A 184 -10.71 -31.99 5.29
C TYR A 184 -10.76 -32.30 6.79
N SER A 185 -9.64 -32.80 7.32
CA SER A 185 -9.43 -33.07 8.75
C SER A 185 -8.09 -32.51 9.21
N ASN A 186 -7.82 -32.52 10.53
CA ASN A 186 -6.55 -32.05 11.10
C ASN A 186 -6.19 -30.62 10.66
N LEU A 187 -7.16 -29.71 10.72
CA LEU A 187 -7.00 -28.34 10.23
C LEU A 187 -5.88 -27.60 10.98
N GLN A 188 -5.01 -26.94 10.22
CA GLN A 188 -3.95 -26.10 10.73
C GLN A 188 -3.91 -24.77 9.98
N THR A 189 -3.47 -23.73 10.67
CA THR A 189 -3.22 -22.41 10.10
C THR A 189 -2.17 -22.47 9.00
N VAL A 190 -2.46 -21.80 7.89
CA VAL A 190 -1.50 -21.54 6.82
C VAL A 190 -0.55 -20.43 7.26
N PRO A 191 0.77 -20.56 7.05
CA PRO A 191 1.71 -19.49 7.34
C PRO A 191 1.38 -18.18 6.59
N GLU A 192 1.82 -17.05 7.15
CA GLU A 192 1.74 -15.74 6.48
C GLU A 192 2.40 -15.76 5.10
N ILE A 193 1.87 -14.95 4.17
CA ILE A 193 2.46 -14.80 2.85
C ILE A 193 3.46 -13.66 2.89
N LYS A 194 4.72 -14.00 2.64
CA LYS A 194 5.80 -13.01 2.45
C LYS A 194 5.65 -12.28 1.12
N ALA A 195 6.06 -11.02 1.07
CA ALA A 195 6.00 -10.17 -0.11
C ALA A 195 6.84 -10.70 -1.27
N LEU A 196 7.88 -11.50 -1.00
CA LEU A 196 8.61 -12.25 -2.02
C LEU A 196 7.72 -13.21 -2.82
N ASN A 197 6.72 -13.80 -2.16
CA ASN A 197 5.80 -14.79 -2.74
C ASN A 197 4.49 -14.15 -3.24
N MET A 198 4.39 -12.82 -3.19
CA MET A 198 3.28 -12.08 -3.78
C MET A 198 3.61 -11.72 -5.22
N THR A 199 2.58 -11.59 -6.05
CA THR A 199 2.74 -11.15 -7.44
C THR A 199 2.56 -9.64 -7.53
N ASN A 200 3.33 -8.97 -8.39
CA ASN A 200 3.07 -7.57 -8.71
C ASN A 200 1.69 -7.47 -9.40
N ALA A 201 0.90 -6.47 -9.03
CA ALA A 201 -0.38 -6.28 -9.71
C ALA A 201 -0.16 -5.95 -11.20
N VAL A 202 -0.92 -6.61 -12.07
CA VAL A 202 -0.84 -6.40 -13.52
C VAL A 202 -1.30 -4.97 -13.84
N ASN A 203 -0.55 -4.25 -14.68
CA ASN A 203 -0.79 -2.85 -15.00
C ASN A 203 -0.79 -1.91 -13.79
N ALA A 204 -0.08 -2.29 -12.71
CA ALA A 204 0.10 -1.42 -11.56
C ALA A 204 0.75 -0.10 -11.98
N GLN A 205 0.24 0.97 -11.38
CA GLN A 205 0.79 2.31 -11.45
C GLN A 205 1.72 2.56 -10.25
N GLY A 206 2.53 3.62 -10.32
CA GLY A 206 3.51 3.93 -9.28
C GLY A 206 4.79 3.11 -9.39
N ASP A 207 5.54 2.99 -8.29
CA ASP A 207 6.80 2.22 -8.26
C ASP A 207 6.56 0.74 -8.51
N SER A 208 7.49 0.11 -9.23
CA SER A 208 7.49 -1.34 -9.39
C SER A 208 7.60 -2.00 -8.00
N GLY A 209 6.62 -2.84 -7.66
CA GLY A 209 6.52 -3.46 -6.34
C GLY A 209 5.77 -2.64 -5.28
N ALA A 210 5.23 -1.47 -5.60
CA ALA A 210 4.33 -0.73 -4.69
C ALA A 210 2.92 -1.32 -4.64
N THR A 211 2.54 -2.15 -5.61
CA THR A 211 1.25 -2.84 -5.61
C THR A 211 1.47 -4.33 -5.78
N LYS A 212 1.16 -5.11 -4.74
CA LYS A 212 1.34 -6.57 -4.73
C LYS A 212 0.04 -7.29 -4.36
N THR A 213 -0.14 -8.49 -4.91
CA THR A 213 -1.29 -9.35 -4.68
C THR A 213 -0.84 -10.61 -3.93
N ALA A 214 -1.44 -10.87 -2.78
CA ALA A 214 -1.31 -12.12 -2.05
C ALA A 214 -2.58 -12.96 -2.26
N ILE A 215 -2.40 -14.23 -2.61
CA ILE A 215 -3.50 -15.19 -2.80
C ILE A 215 -3.45 -16.22 -1.68
N PHE A 216 -4.53 -16.31 -0.94
CA PHE A 216 -4.73 -17.27 0.12
C PHE A 216 -5.81 -18.27 -0.28
N TYR A 217 -5.59 -19.53 0.05
CA TYR A 217 -6.61 -20.57 -0.08
C TYR A 217 -6.92 -21.15 1.29
N THR A 218 -8.21 -21.33 1.58
CA THR A 218 -8.64 -21.92 2.84
C THR A 218 -9.75 -22.94 2.69
N VAL A 219 -9.71 -23.93 3.58
CA VAL A 219 -10.77 -24.93 3.77
C VAL A 219 -11.69 -24.58 4.95
N ASN A 220 -11.35 -23.52 5.70
CA ASN A 220 -12.13 -23.10 6.86
C ASN A 220 -13.45 -22.46 6.41
N LYS A 221 -14.56 -23.08 6.80
CA LYS A 221 -15.93 -22.61 6.51
C LYS A 221 -16.56 -21.85 7.68
N SER A 222 -15.79 -21.55 8.73
CA SER A 222 -16.30 -20.85 9.91
C SER A 222 -16.77 -19.44 9.54
N ILE A 223 -17.87 -19.00 10.18
CA ILE A 223 -18.45 -17.68 9.95
C ILE A 223 -17.47 -16.60 10.43
N ILE A 224 -17.16 -15.66 9.53
CA ILE A 224 -16.46 -14.41 9.84
C ILE A 224 -17.55 -13.37 10.14
N ALA A 225 -17.71 -13.00 11.41
CA ALA A 225 -18.70 -12.02 11.83
C ALA A 225 -18.50 -10.66 11.14
N ALA A 226 -19.58 -9.87 11.07
CA ALA A 226 -19.52 -8.52 10.53
C ALA A 226 -18.48 -7.66 11.29
N SER A 227 -17.76 -6.82 10.56
CA SER A 227 -16.69 -5.94 11.04
C SER A 227 -15.52 -6.61 11.78
N ASN A 228 -15.42 -7.95 11.69
CA ASN A 228 -14.39 -8.71 12.39
C ASN A 228 -13.21 -9.12 11.50
N LEU A 229 -13.34 -9.03 10.17
CA LEU A 229 -12.24 -9.32 9.25
C LEU A 229 -11.10 -8.32 9.42
N LYS A 230 -9.88 -8.84 9.51
CA LYS A 230 -8.65 -8.09 9.70
C LYS A 230 -7.57 -8.57 8.73
N VAL A 231 -6.70 -7.65 8.31
CA VAL A 231 -5.41 -7.98 7.68
C VAL A 231 -4.30 -7.64 8.66
N ARG A 232 -3.43 -8.59 8.96
CA ARG A 232 -2.25 -8.38 9.80
C ARG A 232 -1.01 -8.22 8.93
N LEU A 233 -0.19 -7.22 9.24
CA LEU A 233 1.10 -6.96 8.63
C LEU A 233 2.21 -7.42 9.59
N ASN A 234 3.16 -8.22 9.12
CA ASN A 234 4.21 -8.78 9.98
C ASN A 234 5.59 -8.91 9.28
N LYS A 235 6.36 -7.84 9.17
CA LYS A 235 6.01 -6.42 9.29
C LYS A 235 5.65 -5.88 7.89
N LEU A 236 5.39 -4.58 7.80
CA LEU A 236 5.44 -3.88 6.52
C LEU A 236 6.74 -3.09 6.46
N ASP A 237 7.56 -3.41 5.48
CA ASP A 237 8.80 -2.70 5.17
C ASP A 237 8.65 -2.05 3.81
N ILE A 238 8.86 -0.73 3.75
CA ILE A 238 8.78 0.05 2.51
C ILE A 238 10.15 0.61 2.20
N THR A 239 10.66 0.33 0.99
CA THR A 239 11.81 1.06 0.47
C THR A 239 11.32 2.33 -0.19
N LEU A 240 11.77 3.48 0.32
CA LEU A 240 11.39 4.82 -0.10
C LEU A 240 12.31 5.32 -1.24
N ASP A 241 11.99 6.49 -1.79
CA ASP A 241 12.69 7.10 -2.92
C ASP A 241 14.17 7.43 -2.65
N ASP A 242 14.52 7.67 -1.38
CA ASP A 242 15.91 7.88 -0.94
C ASP A 242 16.66 6.55 -0.67
N SER A 243 16.07 5.42 -1.08
CA SER A 243 16.54 4.05 -0.84
C SER A 243 16.56 3.61 0.62
N THR A 244 16.10 4.45 1.56
CA THR A 244 15.96 4.04 2.96
C THR A 244 14.79 3.07 3.12
N VAL A 245 14.85 2.26 4.17
CA VAL A 245 13.76 1.34 4.53
C VAL A 245 13.01 1.90 5.72
N ARG A 246 11.70 2.12 5.55
CA ARG A 246 10.78 2.43 6.65
C ARG A 246 10.10 1.14 7.10
N SER A 247 10.37 0.76 8.34
CA SER A 247 9.81 -0.43 8.97
C SER A 247 8.66 -0.08 9.92
N PHE A 248 7.46 -0.50 9.58
CA PHE A 248 6.29 -0.33 10.44
C PHE A 248 6.26 -1.40 11.53
N THR A 249 5.57 -1.09 12.64
CA THR A 249 5.46 -1.97 13.80
C THR A 249 4.94 -3.36 13.38
N PRO A 250 5.60 -4.46 13.77
CA PRO A 250 5.12 -5.81 13.52
C PRO A 250 3.73 -6.04 14.11
N TYR A 251 2.99 -6.98 13.51
CA TYR A 251 1.63 -7.35 13.91
C TYR A 251 0.61 -6.19 13.87
N THR A 252 0.87 -5.16 13.05
CA THR A 252 -0.10 -4.10 12.81
C THR A 252 -1.33 -4.68 12.13
N VAL A 253 -2.51 -4.34 12.64
CA VAL A 253 -3.78 -4.86 12.14
C VAL A 253 -4.57 -3.76 11.42
N ILE A 254 -4.97 -4.05 10.18
CA ILE A 254 -5.86 -3.22 9.37
C ILE A 254 -7.30 -3.76 9.52
N PRO A 255 -8.22 -2.98 10.10
CA PRO A 255 -9.60 -3.41 10.25
C PRO A 255 -10.42 -3.25 8.97
N TYR A 256 -11.34 -4.19 8.73
CA TYR A 256 -12.35 -4.10 7.68
C TYR A 256 -13.76 -4.12 8.26
N ALA A 257 -14.62 -3.28 7.71
CA ALA A 257 -16.06 -3.27 7.96
C ALA A 257 -16.75 -4.24 6.99
N ASN A 258 -16.47 -5.54 7.11
CA ASN A 258 -17.11 -6.57 6.30
C ASN A 258 -18.54 -6.83 6.78
N VAL A 259 -19.42 -7.27 5.86
CA VAL A 259 -20.62 -8.01 6.27
C VAL A 259 -20.24 -9.41 6.75
N GLY A 260 -21.14 -10.11 7.45
CA GLY A 260 -20.90 -11.50 7.82
C GLY A 260 -20.57 -12.35 6.58
N ILE A 261 -19.48 -13.11 6.62
CA ILE A 261 -19.01 -13.94 5.50
C ILE A 261 -18.88 -15.38 5.99
N THR A 262 -19.45 -16.31 5.25
CA THR A 262 -19.15 -17.75 5.38
C THR A 262 -18.34 -18.15 4.15
N PRO A 263 -17.06 -18.51 4.28
CA PRO A 263 -16.27 -18.95 3.15
C PRO A 263 -16.88 -20.20 2.51
N LEU A 264 -17.08 -20.16 1.19
CA LEU A 264 -17.57 -21.29 0.40
C LEU A 264 -16.47 -21.77 -0.53
N TYR A 265 -16.39 -23.08 -0.75
CA TYR A 265 -15.49 -23.65 -1.75
C TYR A 265 -15.86 -23.15 -3.14
N GLY A 266 -14.86 -22.81 -3.95
CA GLY A 266 -15.02 -22.08 -5.21
C GLY A 266 -15.41 -20.61 -5.06
N GLY A 267 -15.65 -20.13 -3.83
CA GLY A 267 -15.88 -18.72 -3.54
C GLY A 267 -14.60 -17.91 -3.63
N LYS A 268 -14.70 -16.71 -4.19
CA LYS A 268 -13.61 -15.73 -4.28
C LYS A 268 -13.95 -14.45 -3.53
N TYR A 269 -13.07 -14.05 -2.62
CA TYR A 269 -13.21 -12.87 -1.77
C TYR A 269 -12.03 -11.94 -2.00
N THR A 270 -12.30 -10.69 -2.39
CA THR A 270 -11.23 -9.70 -2.64
C THR A 270 -11.19 -8.66 -1.53
N ILE A 271 -9.98 -8.42 -1.01
CA ILE A 271 -9.67 -7.47 0.05
C ILE A 271 -8.71 -6.44 -0.52
N ASN A 272 -9.07 -5.16 -0.42
CA ASN A 272 -8.23 -4.06 -0.90
C ASN A 272 -7.63 -3.31 0.29
N ALA A 273 -6.32 -3.40 0.44
CA ALA A 273 -5.54 -2.75 1.48
C ALA A 273 -4.72 -1.61 0.87
N ARG A 274 -5.25 -0.39 0.92
CA ARG A 274 -4.54 0.80 0.43
C ARG A 274 -3.90 1.56 1.58
N MET A 275 -2.57 1.63 1.57
CA MET A 275 -1.78 2.38 2.53
C MET A 275 -1.56 3.80 2.01
N ILE A 276 -1.73 4.77 2.90
CA ILE A 276 -1.57 6.20 2.62
C ILE A 276 -0.65 6.78 3.68
N GLU A 277 0.18 7.74 3.30
CA GLU A 277 1.05 8.44 4.23
C GLU A 277 0.23 8.99 5.41
N SER A 278 0.74 8.74 6.62
CA SER A 278 0.12 9.26 7.84
C SER A 278 0.47 10.74 8.00
N GLY A 279 -0.47 11.55 8.49
CA GLY A 279 -0.20 12.94 8.83
C GLY A 279 0.19 13.14 10.29
N VAL A 280 0.45 14.40 10.65
CA VAL A 280 0.63 14.88 12.03
C VAL A 280 -0.53 15.80 12.38
N LYS A 281 -1.22 15.49 13.48
CA LYS A 281 -2.41 16.23 13.89
C LYS A 281 -2.01 17.42 14.77
N VAL A 282 -2.28 18.62 14.30
CA VAL A 282 -1.98 19.89 14.98
C VAL A 282 -3.14 20.85 14.76
N ASN A 283 -3.69 21.39 15.84
CA ASN A 283 -4.86 22.25 15.90
C ASN A 283 -6.09 21.66 15.19
N GLY A 284 -6.34 20.37 15.38
CA GLY A 284 -7.47 19.65 14.80
C GLY A 284 -7.29 19.25 13.33
N LEU A 285 -6.22 19.71 12.66
CA LEU A 285 -5.93 19.41 11.26
C LEU A 285 -4.85 18.36 11.13
N LEU A 286 -4.98 17.47 10.14
CA LEU A 286 -4.00 16.44 9.85
C LEU A 286 -3.07 16.92 8.72
N TRP A 287 -1.88 17.40 9.08
CA TRP A 287 -0.90 17.94 8.15
C TRP A 287 -0.02 16.83 7.56
N GLY A 288 0.46 17.01 6.32
CA GLY A 288 1.48 16.15 5.73
C GLY A 288 2.78 16.22 6.53
N ARG A 289 3.46 15.08 6.71
CA ARG A 289 4.69 14.99 7.51
C ARG A 289 5.86 15.74 6.90
N SER A 290 5.92 15.84 5.58
CA SER A 290 6.97 16.56 4.84
C SER A 290 6.35 17.42 3.72
N ASN A 291 7.20 18.21 3.06
CA ASN A 291 6.76 19.04 1.94
C ASN A 291 6.37 18.16 0.75
N LEU A 292 5.43 18.68 -0.03
CA LEU A 292 5.17 18.15 -1.36
C LEU A 292 6.45 18.34 -2.21
N TYR A 293 6.81 17.33 -3.01
CA TYR A 293 7.76 17.47 -4.11
C TYR A 293 7.22 16.77 -5.36
N TYR A 294 7.67 17.24 -6.52
CA TYR A 294 7.33 16.66 -7.80
C TYR A 294 8.48 15.80 -8.32
N ALA A 295 8.28 14.49 -8.37
CA ALA A 295 9.23 13.57 -8.97
C ALA A 295 9.08 13.63 -10.50
N ASP A 296 9.79 14.55 -11.17
CA ASP A 296 9.74 14.70 -12.63
C ASP A 296 10.48 13.57 -13.36
N ASN A 297 11.56 13.09 -12.74
CA ASN A 297 12.51 12.09 -13.22
C ASN A 297 12.01 10.64 -13.14
N VAL A 298 10.95 10.37 -12.38
CA VAL A 298 10.36 9.04 -12.28
C VAL A 298 9.37 8.78 -13.43
N THR A 299 9.43 7.58 -13.99
CA THR A 299 8.65 7.18 -15.17
C THR A 299 7.21 6.78 -14.86
N HIS A 300 6.89 6.58 -13.58
CA HIS A 300 5.57 6.16 -13.15
C HIS A 300 4.60 7.36 -12.90
N THR A 301 3.32 7.06 -12.80
CA THR A 301 2.22 8.06 -12.74
C THR A 301 2.17 8.90 -11.47
N ASP A 302 2.70 8.38 -10.35
CA ASP A 302 2.52 9.01 -9.03
C ASP A 302 3.62 10.03 -8.76
N LYS A 303 3.62 11.13 -9.51
CA LYS A 303 4.68 12.14 -9.47
C LYS A 303 4.57 13.14 -8.31
N TYR A 304 3.39 13.28 -7.72
CA TYR A 304 3.13 14.16 -6.58
C TYR A 304 3.31 13.36 -5.29
N ARG A 305 4.37 13.66 -4.54
CA ARG A 305 4.84 12.84 -3.41
C ARG A 305 5.20 13.70 -2.20
N PHE A 306 5.20 13.08 -1.03
CA PHE A 306 5.82 13.65 0.17
C PHE A 306 7.22 13.10 0.33
N HIS A 307 8.15 13.93 0.76
CA HIS A 307 9.50 13.48 1.08
C HIS A 307 9.51 12.34 2.10
N PRO A 308 10.45 11.38 1.96
CA PRO A 308 10.68 10.33 2.96
C PRO A 308 10.84 10.85 4.39
N ASN A 309 11.45 12.02 4.55
CA ASN A 309 11.69 12.64 5.85
C ASN A 309 11.96 14.16 5.73
N ASN A 310 12.08 14.86 6.87
CA ASN A 310 12.52 16.26 6.92
C ASN A 310 14.02 16.40 7.30
N GLU A 311 14.82 15.33 7.23
CA GLU A 311 16.24 15.31 7.64
C GLU A 311 17.21 15.92 6.62
N TYR A 312 16.69 16.39 5.49
CA TYR A 312 17.47 17.07 4.47
C TYR A 312 17.67 18.56 4.80
N THR A 313 18.82 19.10 4.36
CA THR A 313 19.14 20.53 4.47
C THR A 313 19.04 21.19 3.10
N ILE A 314 18.85 22.52 3.07
CA ILE A 314 18.87 23.25 1.80
C ILE A 314 20.23 23.06 1.08
N ALA A 315 21.36 23.03 1.79
CA ALA A 315 22.68 22.77 1.18
C ALA A 315 22.84 21.35 0.59
N SER A 316 22.12 20.35 1.12
CA SER A 316 22.06 19.01 0.49
C SER A 316 21.25 18.97 -0.81
N VAL A 317 20.57 20.08 -1.15
CA VAL A 317 19.66 20.18 -2.30
C VAL A 317 19.95 21.35 -3.24
N ILE A 318 20.73 22.37 -2.83
CA ILE A 318 21.01 23.53 -3.68
C ILE A 318 22.22 23.27 -4.60
N ASN A 319 22.03 23.48 -5.91
CA ASN A 319 23.10 23.94 -6.79
C ASN A 319 23.30 25.43 -6.53
N LEU A 320 24.26 25.79 -5.66
CA LEU A 320 24.49 27.21 -5.37
C LEU A 320 25.25 27.77 -6.56
N SER A 321 24.61 28.63 -7.35
CA SER A 321 25.31 29.52 -8.29
C SER A 321 25.44 30.90 -7.65
N ILE A 322 26.66 31.31 -7.32
CA ILE A 322 26.94 32.66 -6.86
C ILE A 322 27.33 33.47 -8.11
N ASN A 323 26.42 34.31 -8.61
CA ASN A 323 26.62 35.16 -9.80
C ASN A 323 27.17 34.42 -11.04
N GLY A 324 26.87 33.12 -11.20
CA GLY A 324 27.38 32.31 -12.31
C GLY A 324 28.88 31.94 -12.25
N ILE A 325 29.58 32.21 -11.14
CA ILE A 325 31.04 32.01 -11.03
C ILE A 325 31.41 30.69 -10.31
N ILE A 326 30.56 30.23 -9.39
CA ILE A 326 30.84 29.03 -8.59
C ILE A 326 29.59 28.18 -8.53
N ASN A 327 29.67 26.93 -9.00
CA ASN A 327 28.67 25.89 -8.77
C ASN A 327 29.24 24.92 -7.73
N LEU A 328 28.69 24.93 -6.52
CA LEU A 328 29.06 23.98 -5.46
C LEU A 328 28.02 22.86 -5.40
N GLN A 329 28.43 21.66 -5.78
CA GLN A 329 27.67 20.43 -5.60
C GLN A 329 28.29 19.66 -4.43
N LEU A 330 27.61 19.60 -3.28
CA LEU A 330 28.07 18.82 -2.12
C LEU A 330 27.36 17.47 -2.09
N ASN A 331 28.10 16.41 -2.46
CA ASN A 331 27.85 14.99 -2.22
C ASN A 331 26.46 14.42 -2.62
N GLY A 332 26.31 14.11 -3.91
CA GLY A 332 25.68 12.88 -4.41
C GLY A 332 24.27 12.49 -3.95
N GLN A 333 23.24 13.01 -4.63
CA GLN A 333 22.19 12.30 -5.40
C GLN A 333 21.32 13.37 -6.10
N SER A 334 20.70 13.03 -7.23
CA SER A 334 20.04 13.95 -8.17
C SER A 334 18.75 14.58 -7.63
N PHE A 335 18.87 15.61 -6.78
CA PHE A 335 17.71 16.38 -6.34
C PHE A 335 17.63 17.74 -7.05
N LYS A 336 16.53 17.97 -7.77
CA LYS A 336 16.20 19.29 -8.34
C LYS A 336 15.38 20.06 -7.31
N VAL A 337 16.03 20.91 -6.52
CA VAL A 337 15.37 21.73 -5.49
C VAL A 337 14.19 22.52 -6.01
N THR A 338 14.22 22.93 -7.28
CA THR A 338 13.10 23.62 -7.93
C THR A 338 11.80 22.80 -7.97
N ASN A 339 11.85 21.48 -7.82
CA ASN A 339 10.68 20.60 -7.83
C ASN A 339 9.86 20.63 -6.52
N GLU A 340 10.36 21.27 -5.47
CA GLU A 340 9.63 21.51 -4.21
C GLU A 340 8.93 22.88 -4.16
N TYR A 341 9.22 23.76 -5.11
CA TYR A 341 8.72 25.12 -5.12
C TYR A 341 7.68 25.26 -6.21
N TRP A 342 6.42 25.43 -5.82
CA TRP A 342 5.32 25.61 -6.76
C TRP A 342 5.07 27.07 -7.03
N ASN A 343 4.77 27.40 -8.28
CA ASN A 343 3.97 28.57 -8.58
C ASN A 343 2.55 28.34 -8.00
N TRP A 344 1.87 29.42 -7.60
CA TRP A 344 0.60 29.26 -6.91
C TRP A 344 -0.43 28.52 -7.80
N MET A 345 -1.05 27.44 -7.30
CA MET A 345 -2.04 26.64 -8.04
C MET A 345 -1.60 26.15 -9.44
N SER A 346 -0.31 25.97 -9.67
CA SER A 346 0.19 25.38 -10.92
C SER A 346 0.13 23.86 -10.88
N ALA A 347 -0.06 23.22 -12.05
CA ALA A 347 -0.07 21.75 -12.12
C ALA A 347 1.30 21.15 -11.76
N THR A 348 2.39 21.75 -12.25
CA THR A 348 3.77 21.34 -11.93
C THR A 348 4.50 22.48 -11.20
N PRO A 349 5.66 22.23 -10.55
CA PRO A 349 6.36 23.24 -9.76
C PRO A 349 6.63 24.57 -10.49
N THR A 350 6.95 24.54 -11.78
CA THR A 350 7.21 25.71 -12.62
C THR A 350 6.09 26.04 -13.59
N GLY A 351 4.92 25.38 -13.46
CA GLY A 351 3.76 25.60 -14.33
C GLY A 351 3.10 26.96 -14.13
N LEU A 352 2.01 27.20 -14.87
CA LEU A 352 1.29 28.46 -14.82
C LEU A 352 0.20 28.42 -13.75
N SER A 353 0.02 29.52 -13.00
CA SER A 353 -1.07 29.62 -12.03
C SER A 353 -2.47 29.61 -12.66
N SER A 354 -2.56 29.88 -13.96
CA SER A 354 -3.80 29.74 -14.72
C SER A 354 -4.29 28.30 -14.83
N ASP A 355 -3.43 27.31 -14.56
CA ASP A 355 -3.82 25.90 -14.49
C ASP A 355 -4.89 25.68 -13.41
N ASN A 356 -4.86 26.48 -12.34
CA ASN A 356 -5.79 26.44 -11.22
C ASN A 356 -5.94 25.01 -10.63
N VAL A 357 -4.81 24.35 -10.46
CA VAL A 357 -4.71 22.99 -9.92
C VAL A 357 -4.18 23.06 -8.49
N ASP A 358 -4.90 22.44 -7.56
CA ASP A 358 -4.34 22.11 -6.24
C ASP A 358 -3.38 20.91 -6.41
N PRO A 359 -2.06 21.09 -6.29
CA PRO A 359 -1.11 20.00 -6.50
C PRO A 359 -1.14 18.96 -5.36
N CYS A 360 -1.59 19.32 -4.15
CA CYS A 360 -1.82 18.35 -3.09
C CYS A 360 -2.96 17.38 -3.45
N SER A 361 -3.99 17.85 -4.17
CA SER A 361 -5.09 17.00 -4.64
C SER A 361 -4.67 15.92 -5.63
N LYS A 362 -3.47 16.05 -6.21
CA LYS A 362 -2.88 15.09 -7.16
C LYS A 362 -2.00 14.03 -6.49
N VAL A 363 -1.67 14.20 -5.21
CA VAL A 363 -0.98 13.18 -4.41
C VAL A 363 -1.83 11.91 -4.41
N TYR A 364 -1.23 10.76 -4.71
CA TYR A 364 -1.96 9.50 -4.65
C TYR A 364 -2.28 9.14 -3.19
N PRO A 365 -3.51 8.72 -2.86
CA PRO A 365 -4.67 8.66 -3.75
C PRO A 365 -5.27 10.05 -3.99
N GLN A 366 -5.62 10.35 -5.24
CA GLN A 366 -6.09 11.69 -5.61
C GLN A 366 -7.30 12.12 -4.77
N GLY A 367 -7.32 13.41 -4.41
CA GLY A 367 -8.39 14.03 -3.63
C GLY A 367 -8.34 13.79 -2.12
N VAL A 368 -7.35 13.04 -1.62
CA VAL A 368 -7.16 12.78 -0.18
C VAL A 368 -6.45 13.94 0.53
N TRP A 369 -5.56 14.63 -0.19
CA TRP A 369 -4.82 15.79 0.32
C TRP A 369 -5.27 17.05 -0.41
N ARG A 370 -5.08 18.21 0.23
CA ARG A 370 -5.35 19.52 -0.35
C ARG A 370 -4.36 20.56 0.15
N MET A 371 -4.24 21.67 -0.57
CA MET A 371 -3.53 22.85 -0.07
C MET A 371 -4.30 23.44 1.13
N PRO A 372 -3.58 23.82 2.20
CA PRO A 372 -4.16 24.50 3.35
C PRO A 372 -4.68 25.89 2.96
N THR A 373 -5.67 26.36 3.69
CA THR A 373 -6.26 27.70 3.56
C THR A 373 -5.52 28.73 4.43
N ASN A 374 -5.83 30.01 4.23
CA ASN A 374 -5.30 31.09 5.09
C ASN A 374 -5.65 30.87 6.56
N SER A 375 -6.92 30.55 6.86
CA SER A 375 -7.37 30.37 8.24
C SER A 375 -6.62 29.25 8.94
N GLU A 376 -6.42 28.13 8.25
CA GLU A 376 -5.70 26.96 8.79
C GLU A 376 -4.25 27.30 9.16
N PHE A 377 -3.53 28.05 8.32
CA PHE A 377 -2.20 28.53 8.69
C PHE A 377 -2.23 29.52 9.85
N THR A 378 -3.20 30.44 9.90
CA THR A 378 -3.31 31.40 11.03
C THR A 378 -3.59 30.71 12.36
N THR A 379 -4.20 29.51 12.37
CA THR A 379 -4.39 28.76 13.62
C THR A 379 -3.08 28.30 14.23
N LEU A 380 -2.00 28.15 13.45
CA LEU A 380 -0.68 27.71 13.92
C LEU A 380 0.07 28.78 14.73
N ASN A 381 -0.54 29.94 15.00
CA ASN A 381 0.14 31.12 15.57
C ASN A 381 0.42 31.04 17.07
N ASN A 382 -0.08 30.04 17.80
CA ASN A 382 -0.23 30.15 19.24
C ASN A 382 0.85 29.50 20.13
N ASN A 383 1.93 28.89 19.59
CA ASN A 383 3.21 28.58 20.30
C ASN A 383 4.03 27.51 19.51
N PRO A 384 4.76 27.87 18.44
CA PRO A 384 5.74 26.98 17.84
C PRO A 384 7.02 26.91 18.70
N THR A 385 7.65 25.74 18.77
CA THR A 385 9.04 25.62 19.24
C THR A 385 9.96 25.81 18.04
N LEU A 386 11.01 26.63 18.15
CA LEU A 386 12.03 26.66 17.11
C LEU A 386 12.90 25.42 17.17
N GLY A 387 12.99 24.72 16.05
CA GLY A 387 13.98 23.69 15.82
C GLY A 387 15.18 24.30 15.11
N PHE A 388 16.34 24.24 15.77
CA PHE A 388 17.63 24.57 15.19
C PHE A 388 18.49 23.31 15.14
N ASP A 389 18.82 22.84 13.95
CA ASP A 389 19.79 21.75 13.78
C ASP A 389 20.91 22.20 12.85
N THR A 390 22.16 22.07 13.30
CA THR A 390 23.34 22.35 12.50
C THR A 390 24.10 21.05 12.25
N ASN A 391 23.90 20.49 11.07
CA ASN A 391 24.79 19.46 10.55
C ASN A 391 25.90 20.18 9.76
N THR A 392 27.02 20.48 10.43
CA THR A 392 28.13 21.24 9.85
C THR A 392 29.12 20.35 9.11
N PRO A 393 29.73 20.86 8.03
CA PRO A 393 31.11 21.34 8.16
C PRO A 393 31.13 22.85 8.37
N LEU A 394 31.93 23.25 9.35
CA LEU A 394 32.18 24.62 9.79
C LEU A 394 32.68 25.47 8.62
N LEU A 395 31.82 26.07 7.80
CA LEU A 395 32.04 27.27 6.95
C LEU A 395 30.99 27.43 5.84
N LEU A 396 30.16 26.43 5.52
CA LEU A 396 29.27 26.48 4.35
C LEU A 396 27.90 25.79 4.62
N GLY A 397 26.85 26.59 4.87
CA GLY A 397 25.46 26.24 4.52
C GLY A 397 24.74 25.09 5.26
N GLY A 398 25.29 24.53 6.33
CA GLY A 398 24.75 23.31 6.98
C GLY A 398 23.58 23.49 7.97
N ALA A 399 23.03 24.68 8.15
CA ALA A 399 21.97 24.92 9.15
C ALA A 399 20.58 24.58 8.59
N ARG A 400 19.83 23.78 9.34
CA ARG A 400 18.40 23.54 9.14
C ARG A 400 17.61 24.33 10.17
N LEU A 401 16.95 25.38 9.69
CA LEU A 401 16.04 26.20 10.48
C LEU A 401 14.60 25.74 10.28
N SER A 402 13.85 25.63 11.37
CA SER A 402 12.46 25.19 11.33
C SER A 402 11.61 25.76 12.46
N SER A 403 10.32 25.86 12.19
CA SER A 403 9.30 25.91 13.24
C SER A 403 8.74 24.50 13.43
N THR A 404 8.57 24.10 14.68
CA THR A 404 7.98 22.82 15.06
C THR A 404 6.78 23.03 15.96
N TRP A 405 5.75 22.22 15.81
CA TRP A 405 4.57 22.24 16.66
C TRP A 405 4.37 20.87 17.28
N GLU A 406 4.03 20.87 18.56
CA GLU A 406 3.62 19.66 19.25
C GLU A 406 2.33 19.11 18.64
N LEU A 407 2.18 17.79 18.74
CA LEU A 407 0.95 17.13 18.34
C LEU A 407 -0.20 17.54 19.26
N ASP A 408 -1.43 17.47 18.74
CA ASP A 408 -2.63 17.64 19.56
C ASP A 408 -2.63 16.69 20.76
N SER A 409 -3.25 17.13 21.86
CA SER A 409 -3.43 16.31 23.06
C SER A 409 -4.02 14.93 22.74
N GLY A 410 -3.43 13.89 23.31
CA GLY A 410 -3.83 12.50 23.11
C GLY A 410 -3.25 11.82 21.86
N GLN A 411 -2.53 12.54 21.00
CA GLN A 411 -1.76 11.94 19.91
C GLN A 411 -0.46 11.34 20.43
N GLN A 412 -0.01 10.24 19.81
CA GLN A 412 1.27 9.60 20.12
C GLN A 412 2.27 9.85 19.00
N ILE A 413 3.54 10.03 19.38
CA ILE A 413 4.64 10.10 18.42
C ILE A 413 4.74 8.77 17.67
N ASN A 414 4.78 8.84 16.35
CA ASN A 414 5.06 7.68 15.51
C ASN A 414 6.57 7.57 15.25
N THR A 415 7.25 6.75 16.05
CA THR A 415 8.71 6.57 16.00
C THR A 415 9.22 5.83 14.77
N VAL A 416 8.33 5.30 13.91
CA VAL A 416 8.70 4.78 12.58
C VAL A 416 9.24 5.91 11.69
N TYR A 417 8.87 7.15 11.98
CA TYR A 417 9.35 8.34 11.29
C TYR A 417 10.58 8.94 11.99
N PRO A 418 11.54 9.51 11.24
CA PRO A 418 12.64 10.29 11.81
C PRO A 418 12.14 11.46 12.66
N ILE A 419 12.96 11.91 13.61
CA ILE A 419 12.59 12.87 14.66
C ILE A 419 11.93 14.14 14.10
N ASN A 420 12.40 14.67 12.97
CA ASN A 420 11.82 15.89 12.38
C ASN A 420 10.57 15.64 11.52
N SER A 421 10.18 14.38 11.34
CA SER A 421 8.93 13.97 10.69
C SER A 421 7.88 13.46 11.70
N GLN A 422 8.22 13.43 12.99
CA GLN A 422 7.31 12.97 14.06
C GLN A 422 6.29 14.05 14.47
N LYS A 423 6.63 15.32 14.26
CA LYS A 423 5.84 16.52 14.59
C LYS A 423 5.57 17.33 13.32
N LEU A 424 4.71 18.35 13.41
CA LEU A 424 4.60 19.32 12.32
C LEU A 424 5.89 20.12 12.26
N PHE A 425 6.59 20.01 11.13
CA PHE A 425 7.88 20.63 10.88
C PHE A 425 7.75 21.50 9.63
N ILE A 426 7.93 22.80 9.79
CA ILE A 426 7.91 23.78 8.70
C ILE A 426 9.34 24.30 8.53
N SER A 427 9.99 23.87 7.46
CA SER A 427 11.34 24.30 7.13
C SER A 427 11.37 25.73 6.62
N PHE A 428 12.43 26.44 6.98
CA PHE A 428 12.73 27.78 6.51
C PHE A 428 13.68 27.58 5.34
N PHE A 429 13.18 27.25 4.14
CA PHE A 429 14.03 26.96 2.98
C PHE A 429 14.08 28.10 1.96
N GLY A 430 13.50 29.25 2.30
CA GLY A 430 13.40 30.36 1.38
C GLY A 430 12.37 30.09 0.27
N ARG A 431 12.54 30.76 -0.86
CA ARG A 431 11.62 30.68 -2.01
C ARG A 431 12.39 30.74 -3.32
N ARG A 432 11.79 30.25 -4.40
CA ARG A 432 12.32 30.44 -5.75
C ARG A 432 12.00 31.85 -6.27
N SER A 433 12.99 32.50 -6.87
CA SER A 433 12.84 33.79 -7.55
C SER A 433 11.86 33.71 -8.73
N SER A 434 11.33 34.86 -9.16
CA SER A 434 10.31 34.91 -10.23
C SER A 434 10.84 34.51 -11.60
N ASP A 435 12.14 34.65 -11.84
CA ASP A 435 12.83 34.18 -13.05
C ASP A 435 13.21 32.70 -12.98
N GLY A 436 12.97 32.05 -11.82
CA GLY A 436 13.21 30.62 -11.61
C GLY A 436 14.67 30.23 -11.41
N THR A 437 15.61 31.20 -11.38
CA THR A 437 17.05 30.94 -11.44
C THR A 437 17.71 30.73 -10.08
N GLN A 438 17.10 31.22 -8.99
CA GLN A 438 17.71 31.23 -7.66
C GLN A 438 16.71 30.84 -6.55
N ILE A 439 17.23 30.27 -5.47
CA ILE A 439 16.53 30.18 -4.19
C ILE A 439 17.04 31.32 -3.30
N VAL A 440 16.14 32.20 -2.87
CA VAL A 440 16.44 33.38 -2.05
C VAL A 440 15.87 33.23 -0.64
N ASP A 441 16.44 33.96 0.32
CA ASP A 441 16.02 33.99 1.73
C ASP A 441 16.11 32.63 2.46
N SER A 442 16.88 31.71 1.90
CA SER A 442 17.22 30.43 2.54
C SER A 442 18.23 30.64 3.68
N PRO A 443 18.30 29.71 4.67
CA PRO A 443 19.16 29.85 5.83
C PRO A 443 20.62 29.99 5.44
N GLY A 444 21.22 31.11 5.84
CA GLY A 444 22.66 31.34 5.75
C GLY A 444 23.27 31.45 7.13
N SER A 445 24.37 30.72 7.37
CA SER A 445 25.27 31.00 8.49
C SER A 445 26.51 31.68 7.92
N ILE A 446 26.68 32.99 8.14
CA ILE A 446 27.98 33.62 7.92
C ILE A 446 28.94 33.10 8.98
N ALA A 447 30.11 32.62 8.53
CA ALA A 447 31.16 32.09 9.39
C ALA A 447 31.48 33.07 10.52
N SER A 448 31.71 32.52 11.72
CA SER A 448 32.01 33.21 12.99
C SER A 448 30.85 33.98 13.66
N ILE A 449 30.03 33.25 14.43
CA ILE A 449 29.36 33.68 15.69
C ILE A 449 28.28 34.78 15.60
N LEU A 450 28.02 35.46 14.47
CA LEU A 450 27.27 36.74 14.53
C LEU A 450 25.77 36.77 14.16
N LEU A 451 25.26 36.05 13.16
CA LEU A 451 23.85 36.17 12.71
C LEU A 451 23.33 34.87 12.05
N ALA A 452 22.14 34.42 12.44
CA ALA A 452 21.40 33.37 11.72
C ALA A 452 20.05 33.93 11.27
N SER A 453 19.78 33.91 9.97
CA SER A 453 18.50 34.31 9.41
C SER A 453 17.99 33.32 8.37
N GLY A 454 16.68 33.29 8.18
CA GLY A 454 16.02 32.50 7.14
C GLY A 454 14.52 32.76 7.13
N GLU A 455 13.87 32.43 6.01
CA GLU A 455 12.42 32.59 5.86
C GLU A 455 11.75 31.28 5.41
N ALA A 456 10.52 31.08 5.89
CA ALA A 456 9.65 29.99 5.50
C ALA A 456 8.47 30.52 4.68
N TYR A 457 8.33 30.02 3.45
CA TYR A 457 7.30 30.48 2.52
C TYR A 457 6.42 29.32 2.05
N TYR A 458 5.15 29.36 2.45
CA TYR A 458 4.21 28.26 2.18
C TYR A 458 2.94 28.76 1.53
N TRP A 459 2.64 28.25 0.33
CA TRP A 459 1.40 28.64 -0.35
C TRP A 459 0.17 28.17 0.39
N THR A 460 -0.88 28.98 0.28
CA THR A 460 -2.24 28.60 0.66
C THR A 460 -3.12 28.46 -0.58
N SER A 461 -4.27 27.82 -0.43
CA SER A 461 -5.30 27.75 -1.47
C SER A 461 -6.16 29.01 -1.58
N THR A 462 -5.98 29.99 -0.70
CA THR A 462 -6.89 31.14 -0.59
C THR A 462 -6.48 32.25 -1.55
N LYS A 463 -7.48 32.80 -2.26
CA LYS A 463 -7.39 34.04 -3.03
C LYS A 463 -8.41 35.05 -2.51
N ASN A 464 -8.06 36.33 -2.50
CA ASN A 464 -8.98 37.43 -2.24
C ASN A 464 -8.83 38.46 -3.37
N GLY A 465 -9.88 38.61 -4.19
CA GLY A 465 -9.77 39.36 -5.45
C GLY A 465 -8.69 38.76 -6.35
N SER A 466 -7.76 39.60 -6.81
CA SER A 466 -6.58 39.21 -7.60
C SER A 466 -5.38 38.78 -6.74
N SER A 467 -5.43 38.96 -5.42
CA SER A 467 -4.34 38.60 -4.52
C SER A 467 -4.41 37.15 -4.09
N VAL A 468 -3.29 36.44 -4.22
CA VAL A 468 -3.08 35.07 -3.71
C VAL A 468 -2.19 35.15 -2.48
N PHE A 469 -2.37 34.24 -1.53
CA PHE A 469 -1.73 34.37 -0.22
C PHE A 469 -0.79 33.21 0.11
N TYR A 470 0.31 33.53 0.78
CA TYR A 470 1.20 32.57 1.42
C TYR A 470 1.38 32.90 2.89
N HIS A 471 1.66 31.86 3.67
CA HIS A 471 2.12 31.97 5.04
C HIS A 471 3.64 32.25 5.04
N ASN A 472 4.04 33.36 5.67
CA ASN A 472 5.44 33.73 5.88
C ASN A 472 5.82 33.59 7.36
N ARG A 473 7.04 33.11 7.61
CA ARG A 473 7.71 33.25 8.89
C ARG A 473 9.16 33.65 8.67
N ILE A 474 9.59 34.62 9.46
CA ILE A 474 10.94 35.16 9.41
C ILE A 474 11.63 34.76 10.71
N TYR A 475 12.86 34.29 10.61
CA TYR A 475 13.72 34.09 11.76
C TYR A 475 14.96 34.96 11.59
N ASN A 476 15.27 35.74 12.62
CA ASN A 476 16.48 36.56 12.71
C ASN A 476 17.04 36.42 14.13
N SER A 477 18.30 35.98 14.25
CA SER A 477 19.01 35.91 15.53
C SER A 477 20.18 36.88 15.54
N LEU A 478 20.21 37.77 16.54
CA LEU A 478 21.31 38.67 16.91
C LEU A 478 21.82 38.30 18.32
N ILE A 479 23.12 38.49 18.57
CA ILE A 479 23.85 38.12 19.80
C ILE A 479 23.00 38.19 21.09
N GLY A 480 22.98 37.10 21.87
CA GLY A 480 22.57 37.10 23.29
C GLY A 480 21.07 37.07 23.58
N THR A 481 20.23 37.26 22.57
CA THR A 481 18.77 37.12 22.69
C THR A 481 18.24 36.31 21.52
N LEU A 482 17.71 35.11 21.80
CA LEU A 482 16.83 34.42 20.88
C LEU A 482 15.59 35.30 20.67
N VAL A 483 15.58 36.07 19.58
CA VAL A 483 14.34 36.63 19.07
C VAL A 483 13.66 35.46 18.36
N GLY A 484 12.54 34.99 18.92
CA GLY A 484 11.73 33.96 18.29
C GLY A 484 11.33 34.36 16.87
N PRO A 485 10.81 33.43 16.05
CA PRO A 485 10.38 33.75 14.71
C PRO A 485 9.28 34.79 14.85
N ASP A 486 9.29 35.76 13.94
CA ASP A 486 8.24 36.77 13.93
C ASP A 486 6.87 36.09 13.88
N PRO A 487 5.83 36.69 14.49
CA PRO A 487 4.49 36.17 14.41
C PRO A 487 4.15 35.88 12.95
N PRO A 488 3.50 34.75 12.66
CA PRO A 488 3.33 34.31 11.30
C PRO A 488 2.41 35.26 10.58
N THR A 489 2.81 35.68 9.39
CA THR A 489 2.04 36.64 8.60
C THR A 489 1.48 35.99 7.35
N MET A 490 0.26 36.39 7.01
CA MET A 490 -0.34 36.06 5.72
C MET A 490 -0.05 37.20 4.76
N VAL A 491 0.68 36.90 3.69
CA VAL A 491 1.22 37.92 2.78
C VAL A 491 0.70 37.67 1.35
N PRO A 492 0.28 38.72 0.61
CA PRO A 492 0.02 38.61 -0.82
C PRO A 492 1.28 38.20 -1.58
N GLY A 493 1.18 37.20 -2.45
CA GLY A 493 2.31 36.65 -3.20
C GLY A 493 2.23 36.86 -4.70
N ASN A 494 3.41 36.90 -5.33
CA ASN A 494 3.55 36.83 -6.78
C ASN A 494 3.42 35.37 -7.22
N THR A 495 2.49 35.09 -8.14
CA THR A 495 2.18 33.76 -8.66
C THR A 495 3.33 33.12 -9.43
N GLY A 496 4.26 33.90 -9.99
CA GLY A 496 5.46 33.41 -10.68
C GLY A 496 6.62 33.04 -9.76
N GLN A 497 6.50 33.28 -8.45
CA GLN A 497 7.49 32.85 -7.47
C GLN A 497 7.15 31.44 -6.98
N GLY A 498 8.18 30.60 -6.90
CA GLY A 498 8.01 29.25 -6.36
C GLY A 498 8.05 29.26 -4.83
N ARG A 499 7.10 28.60 -4.16
CA ARG A 499 7.08 28.42 -2.70
C ARG A 499 6.77 26.98 -2.33
N ASN A 500 7.15 26.57 -1.12
CA ASN A 500 6.85 25.22 -0.65
C ASN A 500 5.35 25.03 -0.43
N ILE A 501 4.93 23.77 -0.46
CA ILE A 501 3.56 23.38 -0.15
C ILE A 501 3.59 22.32 0.95
N ARG A 502 2.86 22.60 2.03
CA ARG A 502 2.60 21.66 3.11
C ARG A 502 1.13 21.27 3.06
N CYS A 503 0.83 20.07 2.57
CA CYS A 503 -0.55 19.63 2.38
C CYS A 503 -1.27 19.35 3.71
N VAL A 504 -2.59 19.42 3.70
CA VAL A 504 -3.47 18.97 4.78
C VAL A 504 -4.43 17.91 4.26
N ARG A 505 -4.85 16.97 5.12
CA ARG A 505 -5.86 15.97 4.78
C ARG A 505 -7.18 16.68 4.52
N LYS A 506 -7.87 16.27 3.45
CA LYS A 506 -9.14 16.87 3.03
C LYS A 506 -10.26 16.63 4.04
#